data_AF-A0A8T3KZ03-F1
#
_entry.id   AF-A0A8T3KZ03-F1
#
_cell.length_a   1.000
_cell.length_b   1.000
_cell.length_c   1.000
_cell.angle_alpha   90.00
_cell.angle_beta   90.00
_cell.angle_gamma   90.00
#
_symmetry.space_group_name_H-M   'P 1'
#
loop_
_entity.id
_entity.type
_entity.pdbx_description
1 polymer ?
#
loop_
_entity_poly.entity_id
_entity_poly.type
_entity_poly.pdbx_seq_one_letter_code
_entity_poly.pdbx_strand_id
1 'polypeptide(L)'
;MSQMPRSENFTVGPVRLSYTDTLFEARSINGSEPKFGCTILMEETVRQQIDQQVEAIGRAAFPQEWDTPQRCKKPIRLLAEKPNYVQQAGSMPGVVCFASLSAGKYQPQVVDGDRQPIPLNVTDPTTGLKPIYGGCQAYVSISVFSYRHPQGGLGVSLGVSAVLKYADGTPLIEGGQVDVQSAFVNVPAAPPAAAMVPTQGMTSAAQPTPATFIPPVTPAPHY
;
A
#
# COMPACT_ATOMS: atom_id res chain seq x y z
N MET A 1 -28.88 -19.91 -11.80
CA MET A 1 -28.69 -18.87 -10.77
C MET A 1 -28.87 -17.52 -11.47
N SER A 2 -29.94 -16.78 -11.16
CA SER A 2 -30.09 -15.42 -11.71
C SER A 2 -28.92 -14.58 -11.21
N GLN A 3 -28.15 -13.94 -12.10
CA GLN A 3 -27.14 -12.98 -11.68
C GLN A 3 -27.85 -11.87 -10.89
N MET A 4 -27.32 -11.55 -9.71
CA MET A 4 -27.83 -10.44 -8.92
C MET A 4 -27.55 -9.12 -9.65
N PRO A 5 -28.41 -8.09 -9.54
CA PRO A 5 -28.23 -6.82 -10.23
C PRO A 5 -26.86 -6.19 -10.02
N ARG A 6 -26.31 -5.67 -11.11
CA ARG A 6 -25.02 -4.98 -11.19
C ARG A 6 -25.11 -3.85 -12.21
N SER A 7 -24.44 -2.73 -11.93
CA SER A 7 -24.33 -1.62 -12.88
C SER A 7 -23.23 -1.86 -13.92
N GLU A 8 -23.32 -1.16 -15.05
CA GLU A 8 -22.15 -0.91 -15.89
C GLU A 8 -21.06 -0.17 -15.08
N ASN A 9 -19.84 -0.20 -15.61
CA ASN A 9 -18.75 0.56 -15.02
C ASN A 9 -18.95 2.06 -15.27
N PHE A 10 -18.68 2.89 -14.26
CA PHE A 10 -18.70 4.35 -14.37
C PHE A 10 -17.54 4.96 -13.58
N THR A 11 -17.08 6.13 -14.03
CA THR A 11 -15.94 6.82 -13.43
C THR A 11 -16.40 7.80 -12.35
N VAL A 12 -15.70 7.80 -11.23
CA VAL A 12 -15.86 8.76 -10.14
C VAL A 12 -14.54 9.45 -9.84
N GLY A 13 -14.60 10.68 -9.32
CA GLY A 13 -13.43 11.41 -8.86
C GLY A 13 -13.50 12.92 -9.14
N PRO A 14 -12.47 13.67 -8.74
CA PRO A 14 -11.27 13.17 -8.06
C PRO A 14 -11.56 12.66 -6.64
N VAL A 15 -10.91 11.56 -6.25
CA VAL A 15 -10.95 10.98 -4.90
C VAL A 15 -9.54 10.80 -4.36
N ARG A 16 -9.39 10.73 -3.04
CA ARG A 16 -8.12 10.37 -2.40
C ARG A 16 -8.08 8.87 -2.14
N LEU A 17 -6.97 8.23 -2.49
CA LEU A 17 -6.80 6.79 -2.29
C LEU A 17 -6.28 6.46 -0.88
N SER A 18 -6.70 5.32 -0.37
CA SER A 18 -6.16 4.68 0.83
C SER A 18 -6.17 3.15 0.67
N TYR A 19 -5.33 2.45 1.45
CA TYR A 19 -5.07 1.02 1.38
C TYR A 19 -4.65 0.59 -0.03
N THR A 20 -3.81 1.40 -0.70
CA THR A 20 -3.41 1.21 -2.10
C THR A 20 -2.60 -0.05 -2.34
N ASP A 21 -1.97 -0.60 -1.30
CA ASP A 21 -1.27 -1.90 -1.40
C ASP A 21 -2.17 -3.01 -1.94
N THR A 22 -3.45 -2.94 -1.62
CA THR A 22 -4.43 -3.94 -2.03
C THR A 22 -4.73 -3.87 -3.54
N LEU A 23 -4.22 -2.87 -4.27
CA LEU A 23 -4.30 -2.80 -5.73
C LEU A 23 -3.32 -3.76 -6.41
N PHE A 24 -2.30 -4.25 -5.71
CA PHE A 24 -1.26 -5.11 -6.28
C PHE A 24 -0.88 -6.31 -5.42
N GLU A 25 -1.30 -6.33 -4.15
CA GLU A 25 -1.25 -7.51 -3.29
C GLU A 25 -2.65 -7.82 -2.77
N ALA A 26 -3.24 -8.94 -3.20
CA ALA A 26 -4.54 -9.35 -2.71
C ALA A 26 -4.49 -9.62 -1.20
N ARG A 27 -5.41 -9.02 -0.43
CA ARG A 27 -5.48 -9.19 1.03
C ARG A 27 -6.72 -9.96 1.45
N SER A 28 -6.54 -10.86 2.41
CA SER A 28 -7.66 -11.51 3.11
C SER A 28 -8.15 -10.59 4.22
N ILE A 29 -9.46 -10.37 4.28
CA ILE A 29 -10.11 -9.67 5.39
C ILE A 29 -10.92 -10.70 6.17
N ASN A 30 -10.61 -10.88 7.45
CA ASN A 30 -11.32 -11.81 8.36
C ASN A 30 -11.37 -13.27 7.85
N GLY A 31 -10.29 -13.77 7.25
CA GLY A 31 -10.21 -15.14 6.75
C GLY A 31 -11.01 -15.41 5.47
N SER A 32 -11.53 -14.35 4.82
CA SER A 32 -12.11 -14.48 3.49
C SER A 32 -11.04 -14.73 2.41
N GLU A 33 -11.46 -15.16 1.23
CA GLU A 33 -10.54 -15.29 0.10
C GLU A 33 -9.84 -13.95 -0.17
N PRO A 34 -8.49 -13.94 -0.36
CA PRO A 34 -7.76 -12.72 -0.68
C PRO A 34 -8.32 -12.02 -1.92
N LYS A 35 -8.50 -10.70 -1.83
CA LYS A 35 -9.02 -9.89 -2.93
C LYS A 35 -8.19 -8.63 -3.13
N PHE A 36 -8.15 -8.19 -4.37
CA PHE A 36 -7.65 -6.86 -4.71
C PHE A 36 -8.71 -5.80 -4.42
N GLY A 37 -8.27 -4.56 -4.27
CA GLY A 37 -9.15 -3.43 -3.95
C GLY A 37 -8.38 -2.21 -3.50
N CYS A 38 -9.12 -1.21 -3.04
CA CYS A 38 -8.62 -0.04 -2.35
C CYS A 38 -9.76 0.61 -1.58
N THR A 39 -9.46 1.60 -0.76
CA THR A 39 -10.46 2.51 -0.20
C THR A 39 -10.36 3.85 -0.90
N ILE A 40 -11.51 4.42 -1.26
CA ILE A 40 -11.61 5.81 -1.73
C ILE A 40 -12.14 6.69 -0.61
N LEU A 41 -11.55 7.87 -0.48
CA LEU A 41 -12.00 8.95 0.37
C LEU A 41 -12.49 10.08 -0.55
N MET A 42 -13.68 10.57 -0.27
CA MET A 42 -14.41 11.41 -1.23
C MET A 42 -15.24 12.50 -0.56
N GLU A 43 -15.50 13.53 -1.34
CA GLU A 43 -16.43 14.60 -0.99
C GLU A 43 -17.89 14.16 -1.15
N GLU A 44 -18.80 14.97 -0.61
CA GLU A 44 -20.24 14.70 -0.67
C GLU A 44 -20.78 14.64 -2.11
N THR A 45 -20.25 15.46 -3.02
CA THR A 45 -20.65 15.50 -4.44
C THR A 45 -20.38 14.17 -5.15
N VAL A 46 -19.18 13.62 -4.98
CA VAL A 46 -18.80 12.31 -5.52
C VAL A 46 -19.63 11.20 -4.86
N ARG A 47 -19.85 11.28 -3.54
CA ARG A 47 -20.75 10.35 -2.86
C ARG A 47 -22.15 10.34 -3.50
N GLN A 48 -22.74 11.50 -3.76
CA GLN A 48 -24.09 11.59 -4.34
C GLN A 48 -24.18 10.91 -5.70
N GLN A 49 -23.14 11.03 -6.55
CA GLN A 49 -23.06 10.31 -7.81
C GLN A 49 -23.11 8.79 -7.62
N ILE A 50 -22.38 8.26 -6.63
CA ILE A 50 -22.36 6.83 -6.33
C ILE A 50 -23.70 6.38 -5.71
N ASP A 51 -24.24 7.18 -4.79
CA ASP A 51 -25.50 6.90 -4.08
C ASP A 51 -26.67 6.71 -5.06
N GLN A 52 -26.71 7.45 -6.18
CA GLN A 52 -27.73 7.25 -7.22
C GLN A 52 -27.73 5.82 -7.78
N GLN A 53 -26.55 5.27 -8.07
CA GLN A 53 -26.41 3.90 -8.58
C GLN A 53 -26.64 2.85 -7.48
N VAL A 54 -26.20 3.15 -6.25
CA VAL A 54 -26.42 2.30 -5.07
C VAL A 54 -27.91 2.15 -4.76
N GLU A 55 -28.68 3.25 -4.79
CA GLU A 55 -30.13 3.22 -4.58
C GLU A 55 -30.84 2.44 -5.70
N ALA A 56 -30.45 2.64 -6.97
CA ALA A 56 -31.05 1.91 -8.09
C ALA A 56 -30.83 0.40 -8.00
N ILE A 57 -29.57 -0.04 -7.81
CA ILE A 57 -29.21 -1.46 -7.69
C ILE A 57 -29.78 -2.06 -6.41
N GLY A 58 -29.74 -1.32 -5.30
CA GLY A 58 -30.26 -1.75 -4.00
C GLY A 58 -31.76 -2.02 -4.03
N ARG A 59 -32.56 -1.09 -4.56
CA ARG A 59 -34.02 -1.25 -4.69
C ARG A 59 -34.39 -2.37 -5.65
N ALA A 60 -33.66 -2.52 -6.76
CA ALA A 60 -33.89 -3.60 -7.72
C ALA A 60 -33.58 -4.99 -7.12
N ALA A 61 -32.52 -5.10 -6.31
CA ALA A 61 -32.10 -6.36 -5.72
C ALA A 61 -32.86 -6.75 -4.45
N PHE A 62 -33.24 -5.75 -3.63
CA PHE A 62 -33.80 -5.95 -2.29
C PHE A 62 -35.02 -5.05 -2.03
N PRO A 63 -36.10 -5.18 -2.81
CA PRO A 63 -37.24 -4.25 -2.73
C PRO A 63 -37.94 -4.23 -1.36
N GLN A 64 -37.78 -5.29 -0.54
CA GLN A 64 -38.38 -5.37 0.80
C GLN A 64 -37.41 -4.97 1.92
N GLU A 65 -36.11 -5.18 1.73
CA GLU A 65 -35.11 -4.99 2.76
C GLU A 65 -34.35 -3.66 2.63
N TRP A 66 -34.36 -3.02 1.45
CA TRP A 66 -33.52 -1.86 1.13
C TRP A 66 -33.71 -0.68 2.10
N ASP A 67 -34.96 -0.35 2.41
CA ASP A 67 -35.31 0.77 3.30
C ASP A 67 -35.18 0.39 4.79
N THR A 68 -34.68 -0.81 5.11
CA THR A 68 -34.36 -1.24 6.48
C THR A 68 -32.83 -1.41 6.64
N PRO A 69 -32.08 -0.38 7.09
CA PRO A 69 -30.61 -0.38 7.08
C PRO A 69 -29.96 -1.53 7.88
N GLN A 70 -30.62 -2.04 8.93
CA GLN A 70 -30.13 -3.19 9.69
C GLN A 70 -30.20 -4.50 8.90
N ARG A 71 -31.04 -4.56 7.86
CA ARG A 71 -31.25 -5.74 7.02
C ARG A 71 -30.46 -5.67 5.71
N CYS A 72 -30.17 -4.46 5.21
CA CYS A 72 -29.45 -4.27 3.96
C CYS A 72 -28.27 -3.29 4.11
N LYS A 73 -27.05 -3.78 3.89
CA LYS A 73 -25.82 -2.99 4.04
C LYS A 73 -25.60 -2.04 2.87
N LYS A 74 -25.29 -0.78 3.18
CA LYS A 74 -24.84 0.24 2.20
C LYS A 74 -23.31 0.34 2.19
N PRO A 75 -22.68 0.62 1.03
CA PRO A 75 -21.22 0.56 0.90
C PRO A 75 -20.47 1.84 1.32
N ILE A 76 -21.15 2.98 1.37
CA ILE A 76 -20.55 4.28 1.70
C ILE A 76 -20.77 4.59 3.18
N ARG A 77 -19.76 5.15 3.83
CA ARG A 77 -19.76 5.52 5.24
C ARG A 77 -19.25 6.94 5.44
N LEU A 78 -19.79 7.63 6.45
CA LEU A 78 -19.26 8.92 6.87
C LEU A 78 -17.94 8.71 7.62
N LEU A 79 -16.95 9.57 7.36
CA LEU A 79 -15.67 9.55 8.06
C LEU A 79 -15.84 9.76 9.57
N ALA A 80 -16.77 10.61 9.97
CA ALA A 80 -17.08 10.89 11.38
C ALA A 80 -17.50 9.64 12.18
N GLU A 81 -17.99 8.58 11.52
CA GLU A 81 -18.34 7.32 12.17
C GLU A 81 -17.11 6.43 12.47
N LYS A 82 -15.93 6.78 11.94
CA LYS A 82 -14.70 5.99 12.03
C LYS A 82 -13.50 6.88 12.35
N PRO A 83 -13.16 7.09 13.63
CA PRO A 83 -12.07 7.97 14.06
C PRO A 83 -10.71 7.68 13.39
N ASN A 84 -10.40 6.40 13.13
CA ASN A 84 -9.16 6.00 12.47
C ASN A 84 -9.07 6.53 11.03
N TYR A 85 -10.21 6.63 10.33
CA TYR A 85 -10.27 7.17 8.98
C TYR A 85 -10.27 8.70 8.98
N VAL A 86 -10.71 9.36 10.07
CA VAL A 86 -10.60 10.84 10.20
C VAL A 86 -9.14 11.27 10.14
N GLN A 87 -8.23 10.52 10.77
CA GLN A 87 -6.78 10.78 10.67
C GLN A 87 -6.24 10.51 9.24
N GLN A 88 -6.80 9.53 8.53
CA GLN A 88 -6.45 9.20 7.15
C GLN A 88 -7.05 10.17 6.11
N ALA A 89 -8.07 10.96 6.45
CA ALA A 89 -8.56 12.01 5.56
C ALA A 89 -7.52 13.11 5.32
N GLY A 90 -6.57 13.25 6.27
CA GLY A 90 -5.47 14.21 6.21
C GLY A 90 -5.96 15.65 6.03
N SER A 91 -5.19 16.44 5.28
CA SER A 91 -5.42 17.87 4.99
C SER A 91 -6.32 18.16 3.79
N MET A 92 -6.92 17.16 3.14
CA MET A 92 -7.74 17.42 1.94
C MET A 92 -9.09 18.00 2.37
N PRO A 93 -9.37 19.29 2.09
CA PRO A 93 -10.63 19.90 2.48
C PRO A 93 -11.79 19.21 1.76
N GLY A 94 -12.95 19.14 2.41
CA GLY A 94 -14.18 18.62 1.80
C GLY A 94 -14.36 17.10 1.84
N VAL A 95 -13.34 16.32 2.24
CA VAL A 95 -13.46 14.86 2.36
C VAL A 95 -14.28 14.49 3.60
N VAL A 96 -15.45 13.89 3.37
CA VAL A 96 -16.41 13.57 4.44
C VAL A 96 -16.86 12.09 4.43
N CYS A 97 -16.58 11.37 3.35
CA CYS A 97 -17.03 10.00 3.14
C CYS A 97 -15.89 9.07 2.73
N PHE A 98 -16.08 7.77 2.98
CA PHE A 98 -15.20 6.73 2.45
C PHE A 98 -16.00 5.51 2.00
N ALA A 99 -15.41 4.75 1.08
CA ALA A 99 -15.94 3.46 0.66
C ALA A 99 -14.81 2.50 0.28
N SER A 100 -14.92 1.25 0.70
CA SER A 100 -14.01 0.19 0.29
C SER A 100 -14.49 -0.43 -1.03
N LEU A 101 -13.57 -0.52 -1.99
CA LEU A 101 -13.80 -1.07 -3.32
C LEU A 101 -13.12 -2.44 -3.41
N SER A 102 -13.77 -3.40 -4.07
CA SER A 102 -13.19 -4.73 -4.31
C SER A 102 -13.10 -5.05 -5.80
N ALA A 103 -11.95 -5.55 -6.25
CA ALA A 103 -11.79 -6.07 -7.61
C ALA A 103 -11.92 -7.60 -7.68
N GLY A 104 -12.25 -8.24 -6.55
CA GLY A 104 -12.24 -9.70 -6.44
C GLY A 104 -10.83 -10.25 -6.67
N LYS A 105 -10.72 -11.25 -7.56
CA LYS A 105 -9.46 -11.93 -7.89
C LYS A 105 -8.66 -11.25 -9.00
N TYR A 106 -9.25 -10.28 -9.70
CA TYR A 106 -8.63 -9.62 -10.83
C TYR A 106 -7.98 -8.33 -10.38
N GLN A 107 -6.69 -8.20 -10.65
CA GLN A 107 -5.95 -6.99 -10.33
C GLN A 107 -6.47 -5.82 -11.19
N PRO A 108 -6.86 -4.67 -10.58
CA PRO A 108 -7.24 -3.48 -11.33
C PRO A 108 -6.10 -2.96 -12.20
N GLN A 109 -6.43 -2.42 -13.37
CA GLN A 109 -5.46 -1.64 -14.13
C GLN A 109 -5.23 -0.31 -13.44
N VAL A 110 -3.96 0.08 -13.33
CA VAL A 110 -3.59 1.37 -12.75
C VAL A 110 -2.74 2.13 -13.75
N VAL A 111 -3.17 3.35 -14.06
CA VAL A 111 -2.57 4.17 -15.12
C VAL A 111 -2.33 5.60 -14.64
N ASP A 112 -1.45 6.32 -15.34
CA ASP A 112 -1.22 7.74 -15.16
C ASP A 112 -2.19 8.61 -15.97
N GLY A 113 -1.98 9.93 -15.96
CA GLY A 113 -2.79 10.90 -16.70
C GLY A 113 -2.79 10.69 -18.22
N ASP A 114 -1.72 10.10 -18.76
CA ASP A 114 -1.58 9.75 -20.18
C ASP A 114 -2.07 8.33 -20.49
N ARG A 115 -2.71 7.70 -19.49
CA ARG A 115 -3.27 6.34 -19.56
C ARG A 115 -2.21 5.26 -19.77
N GLN A 116 -0.97 5.53 -19.40
CA GLN A 116 0.09 4.53 -19.43
C GLN A 116 0.08 3.73 -18.12
N PRO A 117 0.35 2.41 -18.16
CA PRO A 117 0.42 1.59 -16.96
C PRO A 117 1.47 2.10 -15.97
N ILE A 118 1.09 2.21 -14.69
CA ILE A 118 2.01 2.57 -13.62
C ILE A 118 2.66 1.30 -13.05
N PRO A 119 3.98 1.25 -12.87
CA PRO A 119 4.65 0.13 -12.20
C PRO A 119 4.34 0.15 -10.69
N LEU A 120 3.35 -0.64 -10.29
CA LEU A 120 2.72 -0.57 -8.96
C LEU A 120 3.63 -0.93 -7.78
N ASN A 121 4.65 -1.76 -8.01
CA ASN A 121 5.46 -2.36 -6.94
C ASN A 121 6.90 -1.85 -6.87
N VAL A 122 7.19 -0.75 -7.57
CA VAL A 122 8.49 -0.09 -7.49
C VAL A 122 8.43 0.95 -6.39
N THR A 123 9.41 1.00 -5.49
CA THR A 123 9.53 2.07 -4.51
C THR A 123 10.56 3.08 -5.01
N ASP A 124 10.20 4.36 -5.01
CA ASP A 124 11.13 5.45 -5.29
C ASP A 124 12.16 5.52 -4.14
N PRO A 125 13.47 5.40 -4.42
CA PRO A 125 14.50 5.37 -3.38
C PRO A 125 14.74 6.72 -2.70
N THR A 126 14.30 7.82 -3.29
CA THR A 126 14.45 9.18 -2.74
C THR A 126 13.29 9.51 -1.81
N THR A 127 12.06 9.13 -2.19
CA THR A 127 10.87 9.45 -1.38
C THR A 127 10.43 8.30 -0.47
N GLY A 128 10.87 7.08 -0.75
CA GLY A 128 10.38 5.86 -0.08
C GLY A 128 8.94 5.49 -0.45
N LEU A 129 8.33 6.19 -1.41
CA LEU A 129 6.94 5.99 -1.82
C LEU A 129 6.85 5.13 -3.08
N LYS A 130 5.75 4.38 -3.22
CA LYS A 130 5.38 3.75 -4.50
C LYS A 130 4.83 4.81 -5.47
N PRO A 131 4.83 4.60 -6.80
CA PRO A 131 4.23 5.52 -7.77
C PRO A 131 2.75 5.83 -7.53
N ILE A 132 2.02 4.87 -6.95
CA ILE A 132 0.69 5.06 -6.39
C ILE A 132 0.70 4.62 -4.93
N TYR A 133 0.26 5.52 -4.05
CA TYR A 133 0.32 5.34 -2.60
C TYR A 133 -0.92 5.95 -1.94
N GLY A 134 -1.16 5.58 -0.69
CA GLY A 134 -2.15 6.23 0.16
C GLY A 134 -1.95 7.73 0.19
N GLY A 135 -2.91 8.49 -0.31
CA GLY A 135 -2.80 9.94 -0.43
C GLY A 135 -2.78 10.47 -1.85
N CYS A 136 -2.48 9.63 -2.86
CA CYS A 136 -2.66 10.03 -4.25
C CYS A 136 -4.12 10.41 -4.54
N GLN A 137 -4.30 11.39 -5.41
CA GLN A 137 -5.60 11.73 -5.98
C GLN A 137 -5.80 10.95 -7.28
N ALA A 138 -7.01 10.44 -7.49
CA ALA A 138 -7.31 9.58 -8.62
C ALA A 138 -8.75 9.73 -9.13
N TYR A 139 -8.95 9.34 -10.39
CA TYR A 139 -10.25 8.94 -10.91
C TYR A 139 -10.34 7.42 -10.90
N VAL A 140 -11.49 6.87 -10.52
CA VAL A 140 -11.67 5.43 -10.34
C VAL A 140 -12.86 4.95 -11.16
N SER A 141 -12.63 3.94 -11.99
CA SER A 141 -13.70 3.20 -12.66
C SER A 141 -14.28 2.18 -11.70
N ILE A 142 -15.52 2.40 -11.29
CA ILE A 142 -16.22 1.56 -10.33
C ILE A 142 -17.48 0.93 -10.91
N SER A 143 -18.03 -0.03 -10.19
CA SER A 143 -19.32 -0.65 -10.45
C SER A 143 -20.08 -0.86 -9.15
N VAL A 144 -21.39 -0.94 -9.22
CA VAL A 144 -22.25 -1.24 -8.08
C VAL A 144 -22.82 -2.63 -8.27
N PHE A 145 -22.73 -3.49 -7.25
CA PHE A 145 -23.31 -4.83 -7.31
C PHE A 145 -23.95 -5.22 -6.00
N SER A 146 -25.06 -5.95 -6.10
CA SER A 146 -25.74 -6.52 -4.96
C SER A 146 -25.15 -7.88 -4.58
N TYR A 147 -25.21 -8.21 -3.29
CA TYR A 147 -24.76 -9.51 -2.77
C TYR A 147 -25.74 -10.03 -1.71
N ARG A 148 -25.83 -11.35 -1.60
CA ARG A 148 -26.49 -12.07 -0.50
C ARG A 148 -25.57 -13.20 -0.07
N HIS A 149 -24.95 -13.07 1.09
CA HIS A 149 -24.01 -14.04 1.63
C HIS A 149 -24.55 -14.65 2.93
N PRO A 150 -24.56 -15.99 3.09
CA PRO A 150 -25.13 -16.66 4.27
C PRO A 150 -24.61 -16.13 5.61
N GLN A 151 -23.32 -15.80 5.68
CA GLN A 151 -22.68 -15.25 6.88
C GLN A 151 -22.49 -13.72 6.83
N GLY A 152 -22.60 -13.12 5.65
CA GLY A 152 -22.27 -11.71 5.41
C GLY A 152 -23.48 -10.78 5.42
N GLY A 153 -24.69 -11.36 5.45
CA GLY A 153 -25.94 -10.64 5.21
C GLY A 153 -26.13 -10.32 3.72
N LEU A 154 -27.04 -9.40 3.45
CA LEU A 154 -27.29 -8.87 2.11
C LEU A 154 -26.97 -7.37 2.07
N GLY A 155 -26.69 -6.88 0.87
CA GLY A 155 -26.38 -5.49 0.67
C GLY A 155 -25.87 -5.18 -0.72
N VAL A 156 -25.39 -3.95 -0.86
CA VAL A 156 -24.73 -3.46 -2.07
C VAL A 156 -23.27 -3.17 -1.76
N SER A 157 -22.39 -3.49 -2.71
CA SER A 157 -20.96 -3.24 -2.63
C SER A 157 -20.45 -2.55 -3.89
N LEU A 158 -19.24 -2.02 -3.82
CA LEU A 158 -18.60 -1.31 -4.91
C LEU A 158 -17.43 -2.13 -5.44
N GLY A 159 -17.40 -2.30 -6.76
CA GLY A 159 -16.30 -2.92 -7.47
C GLY A 159 -15.34 -1.87 -7.99
N VAL A 160 -14.04 -2.18 -8.06
CA VAL A 160 -13.05 -1.36 -8.79
C VAL A 160 -12.51 -2.14 -9.97
N SER A 161 -12.41 -1.49 -11.12
CA SER A 161 -11.90 -2.10 -12.37
C SER A 161 -10.63 -1.42 -12.87
N ALA A 162 -10.53 -0.09 -12.71
CA ALA A 162 -9.34 0.66 -13.09
C ALA A 162 -9.18 1.92 -12.23
N VAL A 163 -7.94 2.38 -12.09
CA VAL A 163 -7.56 3.60 -11.36
C VAL A 163 -6.67 4.45 -12.25
N LEU A 164 -7.00 5.72 -12.41
CA LEU A 164 -6.17 6.72 -13.06
C LEU A 164 -5.61 7.66 -11.99
N LYS A 165 -4.30 7.66 -11.78
CA LYS A 165 -3.62 8.61 -10.89
C LYS A 165 -3.68 10.00 -11.52
N TYR A 166 -4.34 10.93 -10.84
CA TYR A 166 -4.52 12.31 -11.28
C TYR A 166 -3.41 13.23 -10.74
N ALA A 167 -3.07 13.09 -9.45
CA ALA A 167 -2.06 13.91 -8.81
C ALA A 167 -1.46 13.23 -7.58
N ASP A 168 -0.26 13.66 -7.20
CA ASP A 168 0.31 13.35 -5.89
C ASP A 168 -0.42 14.10 -4.78
N GLY A 169 -0.36 13.58 -3.56
CA GLY A 169 -0.95 14.18 -2.38
C GLY A 169 -0.13 13.84 -1.14
N THR A 170 -0.52 14.38 0.02
CA THR A 170 0.20 14.07 1.27
C THR A 170 0.12 12.56 1.55
N PRO A 171 1.24 11.87 1.76
CA PRO A 171 1.22 10.45 2.07
C PRO A 171 0.38 10.16 3.31
N LEU A 172 -0.41 9.09 3.25
CA LEU A 172 -1.17 8.57 4.37
C LEU A 172 -0.37 7.48 5.06
N ILE A 173 -0.37 7.52 6.39
CA ILE A 173 0.13 6.41 7.20
C ILE A 173 -0.90 5.28 7.13
N GLU A 174 -0.65 4.31 6.26
CA GLU A 174 -1.53 3.15 6.08
C GLU A 174 -1.15 2.03 7.07
N GLY A 175 -2.15 1.39 7.68
CA GLY A 175 -1.95 0.08 8.33
C GLY A 175 -1.06 0.03 9.58
N GLY A 176 -1.12 1.01 10.49
CA GLY A 176 -0.43 0.92 11.78
C GLY A 176 1.10 1.01 11.69
N GLN A 177 1.61 1.49 10.56
CA GLN A 177 3.01 1.91 10.42
C GLN A 177 3.31 2.92 11.53
N VAL A 178 4.24 2.57 12.40
CA VAL A 178 4.70 3.44 13.48
C VAL A 178 5.92 4.18 12.96
N ASP A 179 5.97 5.49 13.14
CA ASP A 179 7.20 6.25 12.91
C ASP A 179 8.31 5.65 13.77
N VAL A 180 9.36 5.11 13.14
CA VAL A 180 10.45 4.39 13.82
C VAL A 180 11.11 5.27 14.88
N GLN A 181 11.22 6.57 14.62
CA GLN A 181 11.79 7.51 15.56
C GLN A 181 10.94 7.68 16.82
N SER A 182 9.61 7.78 16.65
CA SER A 182 8.68 7.76 17.76
C SER A 182 8.63 6.40 18.48
N ALA A 183 8.72 5.29 17.74
CA ALA A 183 8.64 3.94 18.27
C ALA A 183 9.83 3.62 19.19
N PHE A 184 11.00 4.14 18.82
CA PHE A 184 12.26 3.88 19.50
C PHE A 184 12.82 5.11 20.22
N VAL A 185 12.00 6.12 20.52
CA VAL A 185 12.42 7.34 21.24
C VAL A 185 13.07 7.02 22.60
N ASN A 186 12.70 5.89 23.21
CA ASN A 186 13.22 5.43 24.49
C ASN A 186 14.36 4.39 24.36
N VAL A 187 14.77 4.05 23.14
CA VAL A 187 15.86 3.11 22.87
C VAL A 187 17.10 3.90 22.48
N PRO A 188 18.17 3.89 23.29
CA PRO A 188 19.40 4.58 22.93
C PRO A 188 20.01 4.01 21.65
N ALA A 189 20.60 4.87 20.82
CA ALA A 189 21.25 4.47 19.58
C ALA A 189 22.29 3.37 19.84
N ALA A 190 22.35 2.39 18.94
CA ALA A 190 23.34 1.33 19.05
C ALA A 190 24.74 1.94 19.16
N PRO A 191 25.58 1.50 20.12
CA PRO A 191 26.94 1.97 20.19
C PRO A 191 27.63 1.68 18.85
N PRO A 192 28.48 2.60 18.36
CA PRO A 192 29.22 2.36 17.13
C PRO A 192 29.91 1.01 17.27
N ALA A 193 29.70 0.14 16.28
CA ALA A 193 30.35 -1.16 16.24
C ALA A 193 31.84 -0.91 16.46
N ALA A 194 32.37 -1.35 17.60
CA ALA A 194 33.79 -1.33 17.82
C ALA A 194 34.36 -2.10 16.64
N ALA A 195 35.12 -1.42 15.77
CA ALA A 195 35.90 -2.09 14.76
C ALA A 195 36.65 -3.19 15.51
N MET A 196 36.32 -4.45 15.25
CA MET A 196 37.19 -5.55 15.61
C MET A 196 38.47 -5.25 14.84
N VAL A 197 39.39 -4.55 15.50
CA VAL A 197 40.77 -4.51 15.08
C VAL A 197 41.15 -5.99 15.04
N PRO A 198 41.50 -6.55 13.87
CA PRO A 198 42.03 -7.90 13.86
C PRO A 198 43.26 -7.85 14.77
N THR A 199 43.15 -8.48 15.95
CA THR A 199 44.30 -8.72 16.80
C THR A 199 45.28 -9.49 15.95
N GLN A 200 46.32 -8.82 15.46
CA GLN A 200 47.49 -9.48 14.90
C GLN A 200 48.06 -10.32 16.03
N GLY A 201 47.60 -11.58 16.10
CA GLY A 201 48.23 -12.61 16.89
C GLY A 201 49.66 -12.73 16.37
N MET A 202 50.59 -12.30 17.19
CA MET A 202 52.00 -12.69 17.11
C MET A 202 52.06 -14.22 17.18
N THR A 203 52.01 -14.90 16.03
CA THR A 203 52.63 -16.21 15.91
C THR A 203 54.12 -15.98 15.72
N SER A 204 54.91 -16.22 16.76
CA SER A 204 56.36 -16.32 16.63
C SER A 204 56.71 -17.56 15.82
N ALA A 205 56.77 -17.42 14.50
CA ALA A 205 57.50 -18.35 13.65
C ALA A 205 58.93 -17.82 13.54
N ALA A 206 59.87 -18.54 14.18
CA ALA A 206 61.30 -18.31 14.06
C ALA A 206 61.70 -18.24 12.57
N GLN A 207 62.13 -17.06 12.12
CA GLN A 207 62.77 -16.90 10.83
C GLN A 207 64.25 -17.33 10.97
N PRO A 208 64.74 -18.27 10.16
CA PRO A 208 66.16 -18.60 10.13
C PRO A 208 66.98 -17.39 9.63
N THR A 209 68.09 -17.14 10.32
CA THR A 209 69.06 -16.10 10.00
C THR A 209 69.56 -16.22 8.55
N PRO A 210 69.62 -15.11 7.78
CA PRO A 210 70.27 -15.12 6.48
C PRO A 210 71.79 -15.34 6.68
N ALA A 211 72.32 -16.39 6.08
CA ALA A 211 73.74 -16.65 6.01
C ALA A 211 74.44 -15.51 5.27
N THR A 212 75.36 -14.83 5.94
CA THR A 212 76.27 -13.85 5.34
C THR A 212 77.17 -14.60 4.35
N PHE A 213 76.92 -14.41 3.05
CA PHE A 213 77.82 -14.89 2.00
C PHE A 213 79.10 -14.05 2.04
N ILE A 214 80.18 -14.63 2.54
CA ILE A 214 81.53 -14.08 2.47
C ILE A 214 82.17 -14.65 1.19
N PRO A 215 82.43 -13.84 0.15
CA PRO A 215 83.19 -14.31 -1.01
C PRO A 215 84.66 -14.59 -0.60
N PRO A 216 85.30 -15.62 -1.17
CA PRO A 216 86.68 -15.97 -0.82
C PRO A 216 87.67 -14.88 -1.22
N VAL A 217 88.55 -14.55 -0.28
CA VAL A 217 89.72 -13.67 -0.46
C VAL A 217 90.70 -14.38 -1.40
N THR A 218 91.01 -13.74 -2.53
CA THR A 218 92.06 -14.19 -3.45
C THR A 218 93.40 -13.63 -2.96
N PRO A 219 94.45 -14.45 -2.76
CA PRO A 219 95.77 -13.96 -2.37
C PRO A 219 96.47 -13.22 -3.53
N ALA A 220 97.13 -12.12 -3.19
CA ALA A 220 97.92 -11.29 -4.10
C ALA A 220 99.21 -12.00 -4.57
N PRO A 221 99.78 -11.60 -5.73
CA PRO A 221 100.77 -12.38 -6.46
C PRO A 221 102.19 -12.25 -5.88
N HIS A 222 102.95 -13.35 -5.96
CA HIS A 222 104.40 -13.36 -5.83
C HIS A 222 105.04 -13.56 -7.21
N TYR A 223 105.81 -12.56 -7.65
CA TYR A 223 107.02 -12.69 -8.45
C TYR A 223 107.98 -11.57 -8.04
#